data_AF-A0A1Y1RQE1-F1
#
_entry.id   AF-A0A1Y1RQE1-F1
#
_cell.length_a   1.000
_cell.length_b   1.000
_cell.length_c   1.000
_cell.angle_alpha   90.00
_cell.angle_beta   90.00
_cell.angle_gamma   90.00
#
_symmetry.space_group_name_H-M   'P 1'
#
loop_
_entity.id
_entity.type
_entity.pdbx_description
1 polymer ?
#
loop_
_entity_poly.entity_id
_entity_poly.type
_entity_poly.pdbx_seq_one_letter_code
_entity_poly.pdbx_strand_id
1 'polypeptide(L)'
;MTDYVLGDRGTVQVITDDFYDAEILHIFEELLIDRERVWHGMARLIPEPDNPYQPNAIAVYVDSLKVGRLSAEDSATYWNPITRVVASGHSPLARLQLTAVLRGVTGATHIESGGLLSLSAPGSLFPLNAVPPQAALLPQGASMKVLDEKDHSEYLHSILPSSGEGRMILSLENNQIMHADGRVVESVDVLHDRKVIGRLSTQISEQLAPVIRYVSERDKVASAWGTIRGNAYELSVTVQAERTAEIPAAWFDELPNYLPELVPPASSYDVPAAYRATEGETFRATSSKKKRSLAPSSSHVPAETAGAVEQSAAEGLKPRPSASLGLQRVSVLLGLMGGLVLIVGLVVIFFEPLLGILGVVLGGSIAFMALFFGRDNSYTAEEVSADPLEH
;
A
#
# COMPACT_ATOMS: atom_id res chain seq x y z
N MET A 1 -19.85 3.06 -15.13
CA MET A 1 -19.49 2.80 -13.72
C MET A 1 -18.99 4.12 -13.17
N THR A 2 -19.48 4.55 -12.01
CA THR A 2 -19.06 5.84 -11.42
C THR A 2 -17.78 5.64 -10.62
N ASP A 3 -16.85 6.57 -10.69
CA ASP A 3 -15.57 6.47 -9.99
C ASP A 3 -15.76 6.59 -8.46
N TYR A 4 -14.99 5.82 -7.71
CA TYR A 4 -14.90 5.87 -6.26
C TYR A 4 -13.44 6.08 -5.86
N VAL A 5 -13.11 7.28 -5.39
CA VAL A 5 -11.75 7.61 -4.96
C VAL A 5 -11.49 7.00 -3.58
N LEU A 6 -10.53 6.10 -3.51
CA LEU A 6 -10.08 5.45 -2.29
C LEU A 6 -9.25 6.42 -1.44
N GLY A 7 -9.28 6.22 -0.12
CA GLY A 7 -8.48 7.05 0.80
C GLY A 7 -6.97 6.89 0.57
N ASP A 8 -6.21 7.94 0.87
CA ASP A 8 -4.81 8.13 0.46
C ASP A 8 -3.80 8.17 1.64
N ARG A 9 -4.17 7.64 2.81
CA ARG A 9 -3.35 7.74 4.04
C ARG A 9 -2.32 6.62 4.23
N GLY A 10 -1.91 5.99 3.14
CA GLY A 10 -0.91 4.94 3.14
C GLY A 10 -0.37 4.73 1.74
N THR A 11 0.60 3.84 1.63
CA THR A 11 1.20 3.47 0.34
C THR A 11 1.26 1.97 0.21
N VAL A 12 0.88 1.44 -0.96
CA VAL A 12 1.01 0.03 -1.32
C VAL A 12 1.88 -0.06 -2.58
N GLN A 13 2.85 -0.96 -2.56
CA GLN A 13 3.72 -1.16 -3.72
C GLN A 13 2.97 -1.90 -4.83
N VAL A 14 3.14 -1.45 -6.06
CA VAL A 14 2.68 -2.13 -7.26
C VAL A 14 3.84 -2.95 -7.81
N ILE A 15 3.57 -4.21 -8.11
CA ILE A 15 4.47 -5.08 -8.84
C ILE A 15 4.39 -4.71 -10.32
N THR A 16 5.52 -4.20 -10.84
CA THR A 16 5.71 -3.73 -12.22
C THR A 16 6.82 -4.53 -12.90
N ASP A 17 6.70 -5.86 -12.85
CA ASP A 17 7.63 -6.79 -13.52
C ASP A 17 7.68 -6.54 -15.05
N ASP A 18 8.67 -7.12 -15.73
CA ASP A 18 8.91 -7.03 -17.18
C ASP A 18 7.68 -7.34 -18.07
N PHE A 19 6.63 -7.95 -17.50
CA PHE A 19 5.36 -8.20 -18.17
C PHE A 19 4.59 -6.93 -18.55
N TYR A 20 4.93 -5.79 -17.95
CA TYR A 20 4.21 -4.53 -18.11
C TYR A 20 5.05 -3.46 -18.83
N ASP A 21 6.25 -3.81 -19.29
CA ASP A 21 7.22 -2.88 -19.90
C ASP A 21 6.65 -2.11 -21.09
N ALA A 22 5.92 -2.79 -21.98
CA ALA A 22 5.33 -2.16 -23.18
C ALA A 22 4.27 -1.13 -22.80
N GLU A 23 3.40 -1.47 -21.85
CA GLU A 23 2.36 -0.60 -21.32
C GLU A 23 2.97 0.59 -20.55
N ILE A 24 4.01 0.37 -19.75
CA ILE A 24 4.72 1.42 -19.01
C ILE A 24 5.44 2.37 -19.96
N LEU A 25 6.10 1.87 -21.01
CA LEU A 25 6.70 2.70 -22.05
C LEU A 25 5.67 3.61 -22.71
N HIS A 26 4.46 3.11 -22.97
CA HIS A 26 3.40 3.91 -23.58
C HIS A 26 2.99 5.10 -22.72
N ILE A 27 3.02 4.95 -21.39
CA ILE A 27 2.70 6.04 -20.44
C ILE A 27 3.77 7.12 -20.45
N PHE A 28 5.04 6.73 -20.49
CA PHE A 28 6.15 7.69 -20.49
C PHE A 28 6.45 8.26 -21.87
N GLU A 29 5.94 7.64 -22.95
CA GLU A 29 6.22 7.89 -24.37
C GLU A 29 7.69 7.63 -24.76
N GLU A 30 8.64 8.16 -23.99
CA GLU A 30 10.07 8.01 -24.18
C GLU A 30 10.81 7.90 -22.84
N LEU A 31 11.71 6.92 -22.73
CA LEU A 31 12.64 6.77 -21.61
C LEU A 31 14.08 6.98 -22.11
N LEU A 32 14.85 7.75 -21.35
CA LEU A 32 16.27 7.97 -21.61
C LEU A 32 17.11 7.03 -20.74
N ILE A 33 18.25 6.59 -21.28
CA ILE A 33 19.18 5.71 -20.57
C ILE A 33 19.64 6.38 -19.27
N ASP A 34 19.53 5.63 -18.16
CA ASP A 34 19.95 6.03 -16.82
C ASP A 34 19.33 7.35 -16.30
N ARG A 35 18.19 7.76 -16.88
CA ARG A 35 17.42 8.90 -16.40
C ARG A 35 16.03 8.44 -15.96
N GLU A 36 15.85 8.38 -14.65
CA GLU A 36 14.55 8.06 -14.06
C GLU A 36 13.51 9.13 -14.42
N ARG A 37 12.32 8.67 -14.79
CA ARG A 37 11.13 9.49 -14.97
C ARG A 37 10.09 9.10 -13.94
N VAL A 38 9.33 10.09 -13.51
CA VAL A 38 8.22 9.93 -12.56
C VAL A 38 6.94 10.42 -13.22
N TRP A 39 5.89 9.62 -13.12
CA TRP A 39 4.54 9.96 -13.53
C TRP A 39 3.60 9.93 -12.32
N HIS A 40 2.67 10.88 -12.27
CA HIS A 40 1.65 10.96 -11.23
C HIS A 40 0.27 11.05 -11.86
N GLY A 41 -0.67 10.23 -11.39
CA GLY A 41 -2.06 10.30 -11.85
C GLY A 41 -2.98 9.38 -11.07
N MET A 42 -4.19 9.19 -11.58
CA MET A 42 -5.15 8.23 -11.01
C MET A 42 -4.98 6.89 -11.70
N ALA A 43 -5.07 5.81 -10.91
CA ALA A 43 -5.08 4.44 -11.38
C ALA A 43 -6.34 3.71 -10.93
N ARG A 44 -6.88 2.87 -11.82
CA ARG A 44 -7.99 1.97 -11.54
C ARG A 44 -7.48 0.68 -10.94
N LEU A 45 -8.12 0.22 -9.87
CA LEU A 45 -7.90 -1.10 -9.29
C LEU A 45 -8.98 -2.05 -9.80
N ILE A 46 -8.58 -3.08 -10.53
CA ILE A 46 -9.48 -4.04 -11.17
C ILE A 46 -9.26 -5.43 -10.56
N PRO A 47 -10.23 -5.97 -9.81
CA PRO A 47 -10.22 -7.36 -9.36
C PRO A 47 -10.28 -8.32 -10.55
N GLU A 48 -9.38 -9.29 -10.61
CA GLU A 48 -9.32 -10.33 -11.63
C GLU A 48 -9.58 -11.71 -10.98
N PRO A 49 -10.86 -12.06 -10.68
CA PRO A 49 -11.19 -13.35 -10.05
C PRO A 49 -10.85 -14.55 -10.95
N ASP A 50 -10.81 -14.31 -12.26
CA ASP A 50 -10.57 -15.27 -13.34
C ASP A 50 -9.09 -15.31 -13.78
N ASN A 51 -8.18 -14.63 -13.09
CA ASN A 51 -6.76 -14.65 -13.42
C ASN A 51 -6.18 -16.08 -13.25
N PRO A 52 -5.61 -16.68 -14.31
CA PRO A 52 -5.16 -18.08 -14.29
C PRO A 52 -3.85 -18.31 -13.53
N TYR A 53 -3.12 -17.24 -13.20
CA TYR A 53 -1.80 -17.31 -12.54
C TYR A 53 -1.87 -16.97 -11.05
N GLN A 54 -2.71 -16.00 -10.71
CA GLN A 54 -2.96 -15.60 -9.33
C GLN A 54 -4.45 -15.33 -9.18
N PRO A 55 -5.23 -16.31 -8.69
CA PRO A 55 -6.63 -16.09 -8.35
C PRO A 55 -6.75 -14.92 -7.37
N ASN A 56 -7.80 -14.12 -7.54
CA ASN A 56 -8.04 -12.93 -6.73
C ASN A 56 -6.92 -11.87 -6.81
N ALA A 57 -6.24 -11.76 -7.95
CA ALA A 57 -5.31 -10.67 -8.21
C ALA A 57 -6.04 -9.34 -8.34
N ILE A 58 -5.41 -8.26 -7.91
CA ILE A 58 -5.88 -6.89 -8.15
C ILE A 58 -4.91 -6.23 -9.12
N ALA A 59 -5.34 -6.06 -10.37
CA ALA A 59 -4.58 -5.39 -11.40
C ALA A 59 -4.70 -3.87 -11.29
N VAL A 60 -3.64 -3.16 -11.68
CA VAL A 60 -3.54 -1.71 -11.64
C VAL A 60 -3.50 -1.19 -13.06
N TYR A 61 -4.44 -0.30 -13.38
CA TYR A 61 -4.57 0.28 -14.72
C TYR A 61 -4.42 1.79 -14.71
N VAL A 62 -3.65 2.31 -15.66
CA VAL A 62 -3.65 3.73 -16.03
C VAL A 62 -4.37 3.84 -17.36
N ASP A 63 -5.46 4.61 -17.41
CA ASP A 63 -6.37 4.63 -18.54
C ASP A 63 -6.84 3.23 -18.96
N SER A 64 -6.38 2.72 -20.12
CA SER A 64 -6.66 1.38 -20.62
C SER A 64 -5.48 0.41 -20.52
N LEU A 65 -4.36 0.85 -19.93
CA LEU A 65 -3.09 0.12 -19.89
C LEU A 65 -2.91 -0.55 -18.53
N LYS A 66 -2.68 -1.87 -18.53
CA LYS A 66 -2.36 -2.63 -17.32
C LYS A 66 -0.88 -2.42 -17.01
N VAL A 67 -0.60 -1.63 -15.97
CA VAL A 67 0.77 -1.23 -15.61
C VAL A 67 1.39 -2.10 -14.54
N GLY A 68 0.58 -2.96 -13.91
CA GLY A 68 1.05 -3.82 -12.84
C GLY A 68 -0.09 -4.49 -12.09
N ARG A 69 0.26 -5.03 -10.93
CA ARG A 69 -0.67 -5.65 -9.99
C ARG A 69 -0.22 -5.44 -8.56
N LEU A 70 -1.13 -5.59 -7.61
CA LEU A 70 -0.75 -5.73 -6.20
C LEU A 70 -0.04 -7.07 -5.97
N SER A 71 0.77 -7.14 -4.91
CA SER A 71 1.35 -8.41 -4.45
C SER A 71 0.26 -9.43 -4.09
N ALA A 72 0.61 -10.70 -3.93
CA ALA A 72 -0.36 -11.72 -3.51
C ALA A 72 -0.92 -11.45 -2.11
N GLU A 73 -0.06 -10.98 -1.20
CA GLU A 73 -0.43 -10.61 0.17
C GLU A 73 -1.33 -9.37 0.20
N ASP A 74 -0.97 -8.32 -0.55
CA ASP A 74 -1.77 -7.10 -0.65
C ASP A 74 -3.10 -7.40 -1.35
N SER A 75 -3.08 -8.17 -2.44
CA SER A 75 -4.31 -8.58 -3.13
C SER A 75 -5.26 -9.29 -2.18
N ALA A 76 -4.79 -10.22 -1.36
CA ALA A 76 -5.61 -10.93 -0.38
C ALA A 76 -6.20 -9.97 0.67
N THR A 77 -5.38 -9.06 1.19
CA THR A 77 -5.77 -8.08 2.20
C THR A 77 -6.80 -7.07 1.65
N TYR A 78 -6.60 -6.59 0.42
CA TYR A 78 -7.45 -5.59 -0.22
C TYR A 78 -8.61 -6.20 -1.03
N TRP A 79 -8.67 -7.52 -1.20
CA TRP A 79 -9.68 -8.18 -2.04
C TRP A 79 -11.10 -7.78 -1.68
N ASN A 80 -11.47 -8.02 -0.42
CA ASN A 80 -12.83 -7.77 0.06
C ASN A 80 -13.24 -6.28 -0.05
N PRO A 81 -12.45 -5.29 0.44
CA PRO A 81 -12.84 -3.90 0.31
C PRO A 81 -12.89 -3.41 -1.15
N ILE A 82 -11.98 -3.84 -2.03
CA ILE A 82 -11.99 -3.42 -3.44
C ILE A 82 -13.17 -4.06 -4.19
N THR A 83 -13.44 -5.35 -3.98
CA THR A 83 -14.58 -6.03 -4.60
C THR A 83 -15.93 -5.50 -4.10
N ARG A 84 -16.02 -5.01 -2.85
CA ARG A 84 -17.20 -4.30 -2.34
C ARG A 84 -17.54 -3.07 -3.19
N VAL A 85 -16.53 -2.27 -3.56
CA VAL A 85 -16.72 -1.06 -4.39
C VAL A 85 -17.23 -1.45 -5.77
N VAL A 86 -16.62 -2.48 -6.37
CA VAL A 86 -17.04 -3.02 -7.68
C VAL A 86 -18.47 -3.56 -7.64
N ALA A 87 -18.81 -4.35 -6.63
CA ALA A 87 -20.15 -4.90 -6.42
C ALA A 87 -21.20 -3.81 -6.13
N SER A 88 -20.79 -2.66 -5.63
CA SER A 88 -21.64 -1.47 -5.47
C SER A 88 -21.84 -0.71 -6.79
N GLY A 89 -21.23 -1.13 -7.90
CA GLY A 89 -21.36 -0.48 -9.20
C GLY A 89 -20.39 0.69 -9.41
N HIS A 90 -19.30 0.75 -8.62
CA HIS A 90 -18.29 1.80 -8.70
C HIS A 90 -16.91 1.31 -9.17
N SER A 91 -16.13 2.19 -9.81
CA SER A 91 -14.74 1.91 -10.20
C SER A 91 -13.78 2.39 -9.10
N PRO A 92 -13.02 1.50 -8.43
CA PRO A 92 -12.09 1.91 -7.39
C PRO A 92 -10.88 2.65 -8.00
N LEU A 93 -10.64 3.88 -7.55
CA LEU A 93 -9.53 4.72 -7.98
C LEU A 93 -8.58 5.04 -6.84
N ALA A 94 -7.28 5.06 -7.12
CA ALA A 94 -6.27 5.56 -6.19
C ALA A 94 -5.19 6.35 -6.94
N ARG A 95 -4.51 7.26 -6.25
CA ARG A 95 -3.38 7.98 -6.83
C ARG A 95 -2.21 7.02 -6.99
N LEU A 96 -1.58 7.03 -8.15
CA LEU A 96 -0.39 6.25 -8.47
C LEU A 96 0.78 7.20 -8.72
N GLN A 97 1.92 6.89 -8.11
CA GLN A 97 3.22 7.34 -8.57
C GLN A 97 3.90 6.17 -9.27
N LEU A 98 4.21 6.34 -10.54
CA LEU A 98 4.92 5.35 -11.35
C LEU A 98 6.32 5.90 -11.65
N THR A 99 7.35 5.09 -11.48
CA THR A 99 8.73 5.41 -11.88
C THR A 99 9.21 4.41 -12.91
N ALA A 100 10.03 4.89 -13.85
CA ALA A 100 10.65 4.04 -14.85
C ALA A 100 12.00 4.62 -15.30
N VAL A 101 12.97 3.75 -15.55
CA VAL A 101 14.29 4.08 -16.09
C VAL A 101 14.73 3.00 -17.09
N LEU A 102 15.29 3.45 -18.22
CA LEU A 102 15.91 2.54 -19.18
C LEU A 102 17.34 2.23 -18.73
N ARG A 103 17.65 0.96 -18.50
CA ARG A 103 18.97 0.49 -18.06
C ARG A 103 19.68 -0.24 -19.19
N GLY A 104 20.89 0.21 -19.52
CA GLY A 104 21.79 -0.49 -20.44
C GLY A 104 22.70 -1.44 -19.68
N VAL A 105 22.53 -2.75 -19.84
CA VAL A 105 23.43 -3.77 -19.28
C VAL A 105 24.07 -4.54 -20.43
N THR A 106 25.37 -4.35 -20.65
CA THR A 106 26.24 -5.15 -21.55
C THR A 106 25.54 -5.65 -22.84
N GLY A 107 25.03 -4.74 -23.65
CA GLY A 107 24.43 -5.05 -24.96
C GLY A 107 22.93 -5.32 -24.97
N ALA A 108 22.26 -5.32 -23.82
CA ALA A 108 20.81 -5.37 -23.70
C ALA A 108 20.28 -4.15 -22.92
N THR A 109 19.19 -3.57 -23.40
CA THR A 109 18.43 -2.54 -22.67
C THR A 109 17.21 -3.19 -22.02
N HIS A 110 16.98 -2.92 -20.75
CA HIS A 110 15.75 -3.34 -20.04
C HIS A 110 15.17 -2.15 -19.26
N ILE A 111 13.90 -2.22 -18.94
CA ILE A 111 13.22 -1.18 -18.15
C ILE A 111 13.21 -1.64 -16.71
N GLU A 112 13.69 -0.77 -15.83
CA GLU A 112 13.49 -0.91 -14.40
C GLU A 112 12.35 0.04 -14.02
N SER A 113 11.29 -0.48 -13.41
CA SER A 113 10.12 0.31 -13.04
C SER A 113 9.64 0.00 -11.63
N GLY A 114 8.89 0.94 -11.04
CA GLY A 114 8.28 0.77 -9.73
C GLY A 114 6.99 1.58 -9.62
N GLY A 115 6.02 1.08 -8.85
CA GLY A 115 4.78 1.80 -8.60
C GLY A 115 4.45 1.90 -7.11
N LEU A 116 3.93 3.06 -6.71
CA LEU A 116 3.42 3.33 -5.36
C LEU A 116 1.99 3.87 -5.46
N LEU A 117 1.03 3.09 -4.97
CA LEU A 117 -0.37 3.51 -4.87
C LEU A 117 -0.63 4.17 -3.52
N SER A 118 -1.22 5.36 -3.52
CA SER A 118 -1.73 6.01 -2.32
C SER A 118 -3.04 5.34 -1.90
N LEU A 119 -2.95 4.41 -0.95
CA LEU A 119 -4.06 3.62 -0.43
C LEU A 119 -3.99 3.57 1.10
N SER A 120 -5.06 3.99 1.75
CA SER A 120 -5.26 3.76 3.18
C SER A 120 -5.27 2.26 3.49
N ALA A 121 -4.87 1.91 4.72
CA ALA A 121 -5.02 0.55 5.21
C ALA A 121 -6.45 0.01 4.97
N PRO A 122 -6.62 -1.31 4.76
CA PRO A 122 -7.90 -1.90 4.35
C PRO A 122 -9.07 -1.53 5.27
N GLY A 123 -8.85 -1.52 6.59
CA GLY A 123 -9.85 -1.15 7.59
C GLY A 123 -10.20 0.35 7.64
N SER A 124 -9.46 1.18 6.92
CA SER A 124 -9.61 2.65 6.89
C SER A 124 -9.97 3.20 5.50
N LEU A 125 -10.23 2.30 4.53
CA LEU A 125 -10.66 2.69 3.18
C LEU A 125 -12.03 3.37 3.17
N PHE A 126 -12.94 2.87 4.01
CA PHE A 126 -14.31 3.35 4.11
C PHE A 126 -14.57 3.99 5.48
N PRO A 127 -15.56 4.89 5.59
CA PRO A 127 -15.97 5.36 6.90
C PRO A 127 -16.62 4.21 7.70
N LEU A 128 -16.43 4.25 9.02
CA LEU A 128 -17.02 3.30 9.98
C LEU A 128 -18.55 3.41 10.04
N ASN A 129 -19.09 4.57 9.67
CA ASN A 129 -20.51 4.88 9.68
C ASN A 129 -21.03 5.25 8.28
N ALA A 130 -22.34 5.15 8.12
CA ALA A 130 -23.00 5.54 6.87
C ALA A 130 -22.96 7.06 6.69
N VAL A 131 -22.78 7.48 5.45
CA VAL A 131 -22.81 8.91 5.11
C VAL A 131 -24.26 9.40 5.14
N PRO A 132 -24.58 10.51 5.82
CA PRO A 132 -25.94 11.06 5.80
C PRO A 132 -26.40 11.32 4.34
N PRO A 133 -27.62 10.93 3.94
CA PRO A 133 -28.07 11.12 2.55
C PRO A 133 -28.07 12.60 2.10
N GLN A 134 -28.21 13.52 3.04
CA GLN A 134 -28.20 14.97 2.83
C GLN A 134 -26.83 15.60 3.10
N ALA A 135 -25.78 14.80 3.24
CA ALA A 135 -24.44 15.31 3.51
C ALA A 135 -23.94 16.22 2.37
N ALA A 136 -23.40 17.37 2.73
CA ALA A 136 -22.47 18.13 1.92
C ALA A 136 -21.08 17.92 2.51
N LEU A 137 -20.24 17.11 1.84
CA LEU A 137 -18.93 16.75 2.35
C LEU A 137 -17.94 17.88 2.08
N LEU A 138 -17.42 18.48 3.15
CA LEU A 138 -16.38 19.49 3.08
C LEU A 138 -15.12 18.90 2.40
N PRO A 139 -14.43 19.69 1.55
CA PRO A 139 -13.15 19.27 1.01
C PRO A 139 -12.17 18.96 2.14
N GLN A 140 -11.40 17.89 2.00
CA GLN A 140 -10.44 17.48 3.02
C GLN A 140 -9.26 18.46 3.05
N GLY A 141 -8.97 19.00 4.22
CA GLY A 141 -7.80 19.84 4.46
C GLY A 141 -7.04 19.40 5.71
N ALA A 142 -6.50 20.37 6.44
CA ALA A 142 -5.76 20.12 7.66
C ALA A 142 -6.63 19.40 8.72
N SER A 143 -5.97 18.58 9.53
CA SER A 143 -6.62 17.87 10.64
C SER A 143 -6.79 18.79 11.85
N MET A 144 -7.99 18.84 12.39
CA MET A 144 -8.39 19.67 13.53
C MET A 144 -8.84 18.79 14.68
N LYS A 145 -8.29 19.02 15.87
CA LYS A 145 -8.63 18.25 17.07
C LYS A 145 -10.05 18.58 17.55
N VAL A 146 -10.83 17.55 17.89
CA VAL A 146 -12.11 17.72 18.57
C VAL A 146 -11.85 17.89 20.07
N LEU A 147 -12.60 18.78 20.70
CA LEU A 147 -12.50 19.10 22.11
C LEU A 147 -13.64 18.43 22.87
N ASP A 148 -13.43 18.25 24.18
CA ASP A 148 -14.41 17.69 25.12
C ASP A 148 -14.88 16.26 24.82
N GLU A 149 -14.12 15.53 24.00
CA GLU A 149 -14.34 14.11 23.69
C GLU A 149 -14.38 13.22 24.94
N LYS A 150 -13.67 13.62 26.01
CA LYS A 150 -13.64 12.91 27.30
C LYS A 150 -15.04 12.75 27.89
N ASP A 151 -15.93 13.73 27.67
CA ASP A 151 -17.31 13.71 28.16
C ASP A 151 -18.18 12.69 27.38
N HIS A 152 -17.63 12.16 26.28
CA HIS A 152 -18.25 11.19 25.38
C HIS A 152 -17.44 9.88 25.27
N SER A 153 -16.46 9.68 26.14
CA SER A 153 -15.48 8.58 26.08
C SER A 153 -16.11 7.19 26.01
N GLU A 154 -17.13 6.90 26.82
CA GLU A 154 -17.83 5.60 26.82
C GLU A 154 -18.38 5.24 25.42
N TYR A 155 -18.97 6.21 24.75
CA TYR A 155 -19.49 6.03 23.39
C TYR A 155 -18.38 5.94 22.35
N LEU A 156 -17.36 6.80 22.47
CA LEU A 156 -16.24 6.78 21.54
C LEU A 156 -15.46 5.45 21.59
N HIS A 157 -15.32 4.85 22.78
CA HIS A 157 -14.73 3.52 22.92
C HIS A 157 -15.61 2.40 22.31
N SER A 158 -16.94 2.56 22.26
CA SER A 158 -17.80 1.54 21.66
C SER A 158 -17.76 1.53 20.13
N ILE A 159 -17.32 2.62 19.50
CA ILE A 159 -17.14 2.75 18.05
C ILE A 159 -15.68 2.65 17.59
N LEU A 160 -14.72 2.64 18.52
CA LEU A 160 -13.30 2.49 18.21
C LEU A 160 -13.05 1.06 17.67
N PRO A 161 -12.51 0.90 16.45
CA PRO A 161 -12.21 -0.42 15.92
C PRO A 161 -11.07 -1.08 16.69
N SER A 162 -10.99 -2.41 16.61
CA SER A 162 -9.94 -3.20 17.26
C SER A 162 -8.53 -2.88 16.77
N SER A 163 -8.38 -2.29 15.58
CA SER A 163 -7.12 -1.74 15.06
C SER A 163 -6.60 -0.54 15.87
N GLY A 164 -7.44 0.09 16.69
CA GLY A 164 -7.13 1.33 17.40
C GLY A 164 -7.23 2.59 16.53
N GLU A 165 -7.57 2.47 15.25
CA GLU A 165 -7.79 3.61 14.35
C GLU A 165 -8.88 3.30 13.32
N GLY A 166 -9.75 4.27 13.07
CA GLY A 166 -10.72 4.21 11.99
C GLY A 166 -11.13 5.59 11.48
N ARG A 167 -11.62 5.62 10.24
CA ARG A 167 -12.14 6.84 9.62
C ARG A 167 -13.65 6.87 9.72
N MET A 168 -14.24 8.06 9.76
CA MET A 168 -15.68 8.23 9.92
C MET A 168 -16.14 9.49 9.20
N ILE A 169 -17.42 9.59 8.91
CA ILE A 169 -18.04 10.86 8.51
C ILE A 169 -18.71 11.47 9.72
N LEU A 170 -18.30 12.69 10.03
CA LEU A 170 -18.80 13.47 11.15
C LEU A 170 -19.69 14.58 10.61
N SER A 171 -20.84 14.79 11.24
CA SER A 171 -21.69 15.95 10.98
C SER A 171 -21.23 17.12 11.83
N LEU A 172 -21.29 18.32 11.26
CA LEU A 172 -20.94 19.57 11.93
C LEU A 172 -22.19 20.43 12.05
N GLU A 173 -22.50 20.85 13.27
CA GLU A 173 -23.69 21.66 13.54
C GLU A 173 -23.31 22.93 14.29
N ASN A 174 -23.91 24.05 13.90
CA ASN A 174 -23.74 25.31 14.59
C ASN A 174 -24.52 25.29 15.91
N ASN A 175 -23.84 25.62 16.99
CA ASN A 175 -24.40 25.76 18.32
C ASN A 175 -23.91 27.06 18.98
N GLN A 176 -24.45 27.39 20.14
CA GLN A 176 -24.06 28.53 20.95
C GLN A 176 -23.71 28.07 22.36
N ILE A 177 -22.54 28.46 22.83
CA ILE A 177 -22.10 28.18 24.20
C ILE A 177 -22.12 29.46 25.02
N MET A 178 -22.68 29.39 26.23
CA MET A 178 -22.62 30.47 27.18
C MET A 178 -21.42 30.25 28.10
N HIS A 179 -20.47 31.17 28.08
CA HIS A 179 -19.34 31.16 29.00
C HIS A 179 -19.79 31.53 30.42
N ALA A 180 -18.94 31.22 31.41
CA ALA A 180 -19.20 31.52 32.81
C ALA A 180 -19.33 33.04 33.09
N ASP A 181 -18.81 33.88 32.20
CA ASP A 181 -18.93 35.34 32.22
C ASP A 181 -20.23 35.85 31.58
N GLY A 182 -21.11 34.95 31.11
CA GLY A 182 -22.38 35.26 30.45
C GLY A 182 -22.25 35.57 28.95
N ARG A 183 -21.05 35.56 28.37
CA ARG A 183 -20.87 35.78 26.93
C ARG A 183 -21.33 34.55 26.14
N VAL A 184 -22.14 34.77 25.11
CA VAL A 184 -22.53 33.74 24.16
C VAL A 184 -21.56 33.76 22.99
N VAL A 185 -20.98 32.61 22.67
CA VAL A 185 -20.01 32.43 21.58
C VAL A 185 -20.50 31.32 20.66
N GLU A 186 -20.30 31.50 19.35
CA GLU A 186 -20.60 30.45 18.37
C GLU A 186 -19.65 29.26 18.57
N SER A 187 -20.22 28.07 18.59
CA SER A 187 -19.52 26.79 18.71
C SER A 187 -19.95 25.90 17.55
N VAL A 188 -19.05 25.07 17.06
CA VAL A 188 -19.40 24.01 16.13
C VAL A 188 -19.32 22.70 16.87
N ASP A 189 -20.48 22.06 17.05
CA ASP A 189 -20.57 20.73 17.63
C ASP A 189 -20.24 19.70 16.56
N VAL A 190 -19.56 18.63 16.99
CA VAL A 190 -19.14 17.52 16.15
C VAL A 190 -19.97 16.31 16.53
N LEU A 191 -20.65 15.72 15.55
CA LEU A 191 -21.59 14.63 15.76
C LEU A 191 -21.19 13.39 14.98
N HIS A 192 -21.31 12.22 15.63
CA HIS A 192 -21.25 10.91 15.00
C HIS A 192 -22.65 10.28 15.10
N ASP A 193 -23.26 9.93 13.97
CA ASP A 193 -24.61 9.36 13.89
C ASP A 193 -25.68 10.12 14.71
N ARG A 194 -25.64 11.46 14.63
CA ARG A 194 -26.50 12.42 15.36
C ARG A 194 -26.27 12.48 16.88
N LYS A 195 -25.22 11.86 17.39
CA LYS A 195 -24.78 12.02 18.78
C LYS A 195 -23.61 12.99 18.83
N VAL A 196 -23.73 14.05 19.63
CA VAL A 196 -22.62 14.96 19.92
C VAL A 196 -21.50 14.17 20.58
N ILE A 197 -20.29 14.28 20.03
CA ILE A 197 -19.07 13.63 20.51
C ILE A 197 -17.99 14.63 20.93
N GLY A 198 -18.29 15.92 20.82
CA GLY A 198 -17.39 17.00 21.19
C GLY A 198 -17.69 18.25 20.36
N ARG A 199 -16.73 19.17 20.35
CA ARG A 199 -16.83 20.44 19.61
C ARG A 199 -15.49 20.88 19.04
N LEU A 200 -15.51 21.75 18.05
CA LEU A 200 -14.29 22.40 17.56
C LEU A 200 -13.85 23.52 18.50
N SER A 201 -12.59 23.96 18.38
CA SER A 201 -12.11 25.13 19.15
C SER A 201 -12.89 26.39 18.74
N THR A 202 -12.95 27.39 19.61
CA THR A 202 -13.65 28.66 19.32
C THR A 202 -13.17 29.30 18.02
N GLN A 203 -11.84 29.36 17.81
CA GLN A 203 -11.26 29.94 16.60
C GLN A 203 -11.67 29.19 15.32
N ILE A 204 -11.70 27.86 15.37
CA ILE A 204 -12.10 27.04 14.22
C ILE A 204 -13.61 27.14 13.99
N SER A 205 -14.38 27.16 15.08
CA SER A 205 -15.84 27.30 15.04
C SER A 205 -16.25 28.60 14.35
N GLU A 206 -15.65 29.73 14.73
CA GLU A 206 -15.90 31.03 14.09
C GLU A 206 -15.59 31.03 12.57
N GLN A 207 -14.57 30.26 12.15
CA GLN A 207 -14.21 30.16 10.73
C GLN A 207 -15.19 29.31 9.93
N LEU A 208 -15.65 28.18 10.48
CA LEU A 208 -16.50 27.22 9.77
C LEU A 208 -18.00 27.48 9.94
N ALA A 209 -18.43 28.20 10.98
CA ALA A 209 -19.84 28.46 11.23
C ALA A 209 -20.59 29.10 10.06
N PRO A 210 -20.03 30.06 9.29
CA PRO A 210 -20.69 30.60 8.10
C PRO A 210 -20.92 29.54 7.02
N VAL A 211 -19.96 28.63 6.82
CA VAL A 211 -20.06 27.53 5.84
C VAL A 211 -21.13 26.53 6.26
N ILE A 212 -21.11 26.12 7.52
CA ILE A 212 -22.09 25.19 8.08
C ILE A 212 -23.51 25.77 8.00
N ARG A 213 -23.66 27.07 8.28
CA ARG A 213 -24.93 27.80 8.14
C ARG A 213 -25.42 27.80 6.70
N TYR A 214 -24.54 28.12 5.75
CA TYR A 214 -24.86 28.12 4.32
C TYR A 214 -25.38 26.76 3.83
N VAL A 215 -24.79 25.67 4.32
CA VAL A 215 -25.21 24.29 4.03
C VAL A 215 -26.58 24.01 4.68
N SER A 216 -26.75 24.34 5.96
CA SER A 216 -27.99 24.11 6.69
C SER A 216 -29.19 24.86 6.11
N GLU A 217 -28.99 26.11 5.64
CA GLU A 217 -30.01 26.91 4.95
C GLU A 217 -30.53 26.28 3.65
N ARG A 218 -29.86 25.24 3.15
CA ARG A 218 -30.22 24.49 1.93
C ARG A 218 -30.72 23.09 2.24
N ASP A 219 -31.17 22.84 3.47
CA ASP A 219 -31.65 21.54 3.94
C ASP A 219 -30.62 20.40 3.75
N LYS A 220 -29.34 20.75 3.90
CA LYS A 220 -28.19 19.82 3.84
C LYS A 220 -27.50 19.76 5.20
N VAL A 221 -26.74 18.68 5.42
CA VAL A 221 -25.93 18.48 6.63
C VAL A 221 -24.46 18.71 6.29
N ALA A 222 -23.82 19.69 6.91
CA ALA A 222 -22.38 19.88 6.75
C ALA A 222 -21.66 18.66 7.34
N SER A 223 -20.89 17.97 6.52
CA SER A 223 -20.20 16.74 6.91
C SER A 223 -18.73 16.83 6.56
N ALA A 224 -17.89 16.15 7.34
CA ALA A 224 -16.45 16.14 7.14
C ALA A 224 -15.88 14.76 7.44
N TRP A 225 -14.72 14.48 6.83
CA TRP A 225 -13.95 13.30 7.24
C TRP A 225 -13.44 13.48 8.65
N GLY A 226 -13.58 12.43 9.45
CA GLY A 226 -13.02 12.33 10.78
C GLY A 226 -12.13 11.12 10.93
N THR A 227 -11.27 11.15 11.93
CA THR A 227 -10.45 10.00 12.35
C THR A 227 -10.58 9.84 13.85
N ILE A 228 -10.95 8.64 14.27
CA ILE A 228 -10.87 8.20 15.65
C ILE A 228 -9.59 7.37 15.81
N ARG A 229 -8.79 7.70 16.81
CA ARG A 229 -7.60 6.94 17.18
C ARG A 229 -7.54 6.81 18.68
N GLY A 230 -7.24 5.62 19.16
CA GLY A 230 -7.11 5.39 20.58
C GLY A 230 -6.71 3.97 20.93
N ASN A 231 -6.67 3.74 22.23
CA ASN A 231 -6.53 2.43 22.85
C ASN A 231 -7.55 2.34 24.00
N ALA A 232 -7.37 1.38 24.91
CA ALA A 232 -8.28 1.18 26.05
C ALA A 232 -8.30 2.34 27.08
N TYR A 233 -7.33 3.26 27.03
CA TYR A 233 -7.12 4.30 28.04
C TYR A 233 -7.23 5.72 27.49
N GLU A 234 -6.77 5.94 26.26
CA GLU A 234 -6.73 7.25 25.62
C GLU A 234 -7.39 7.19 24.24
N LEU A 235 -8.17 8.22 23.92
CA LEU A 235 -8.85 8.36 22.66
C LEU A 235 -8.75 9.80 22.17
N SER A 236 -8.68 9.94 20.85
CA SER A 236 -8.63 11.21 20.14
C SER A 236 -9.51 11.14 18.88
N VAL A 237 -10.23 12.21 18.62
CA VAL A 237 -11.01 12.42 17.41
C VAL A 237 -10.49 13.66 16.70
N THR A 238 -10.41 13.57 15.39
CA THR A 238 -10.06 14.70 14.54
C THR A 238 -11.07 14.86 13.43
N VAL A 239 -11.25 16.09 12.95
CA VAL A 239 -12.06 16.47 11.80
C VAL A 239 -11.13 17.07 10.75
N GLN A 240 -11.34 16.74 9.48
CA GLN A 240 -10.60 17.30 8.35
C GLN A 240 -11.53 18.12 7.47
N ALA A 241 -11.19 19.39 7.33
CA ALA A 241 -11.84 20.28 6.39
C ALA A 241 -10.82 21.30 5.89
N GLU A 242 -10.99 21.74 4.65
CA GLU A 242 -10.28 22.90 4.15
C GLU A 242 -10.65 24.15 4.92
N ARG A 243 -9.72 25.10 4.99
CA ARG A 243 -10.02 26.43 5.55
C ARG A 243 -11.07 27.09 4.67
N THR A 244 -11.97 27.87 5.27
CA THR A 244 -13.08 28.53 4.55
C THR A 244 -12.64 29.29 3.31
N ALA A 245 -11.45 29.93 3.33
CA ALA A 245 -10.90 30.67 2.19
C ALA A 245 -10.34 29.78 1.06
N GLU A 246 -10.08 28.50 1.34
CA GLU A 246 -9.52 27.50 0.42
C GLU A 246 -10.59 26.58 -0.18
N ILE A 247 -11.83 26.65 0.32
CA ILE A 247 -12.96 25.89 -0.24
C ILE A 247 -13.25 26.41 -1.66
N PRO A 248 -13.22 25.54 -2.70
CA PRO A 248 -13.48 25.96 -4.08
C PRO A 248 -14.90 26.50 -4.26
N ALA A 249 -15.07 27.53 -5.10
CA ALA A 249 -16.38 28.13 -5.37
C ALA A 249 -17.41 27.10 -5.86
N ALA A 250 -17.02 26.20 -6.76
CA ALA A 250 -17.88 25.13 -7.28
C ALA A 250 -18.46 24.22 -6.19
N TRP A 251 -17.77 24.07 -5.06
CA TRP A 251 -18.28 23.30 -3.94
C TRP A 251 -19.54 23.95 -3.32
N PHE A 252 -19.59 25.27 -3.22
CA PHE A 252 -20.74 26.00 -2.68
C PHE A 252 -21.97 25.93 -3.59
N ASP A 253 -21.77 25.73 -4.88
CA ASP A 253 -22.85 25.57 -5.87
C ASP A 253 -23.43 24.16 -5.85
N GLU A 254 -22.58 23.14 -5.75
CA GLU A 254 -22.99 21.74 -5.87
C GLU A 254 -23.35 21.09 -4.53
N LEU A 255 -22.77 21.56 -3.42
CA LEU A 255 -22.81 20.94 -2.09
C LEU A 255 -22.71 19.40 -2.15
N PRO A 256 -21.64 18.88 -2.76
CA PRO A 256 -21.57 17.49 -3.21
C PRO A 256 -21.40 16.50 -2.06
N ASN A 257 -21.94 15.31 -2.25
CA ASN A 257 -21.60 14.12 -1.49
C ASN A 257 -20.71 13.21 -2.36
N TYR A 258 -19.40 13.26 -2.14
CA TYR A 258 -18.42 12.48 -2.91
C TYR A 258 -18.30 11.01 -2.46
N LEU A 259 -19.09 10.58 -1.46
CA LEU A 259 -19.07 9.22 -0.95
C LEU A 259 -20.40 8.54 -1.24
N PRO A 260 -20.50 7.83 -2.38
CA PRO A 260 -21.70 7.08 -2.68
C PRO A 260 -21.88 5.92 -1.70
N GLU A 261 -23.13 5.51 -1.52
CA GLU A 261 -23.48 4.38 -0.66
C GLU A 261 -22.94 3.07 -1.25
N LEU A 262 -22.17 2.33 -0.44
CA LEU A 262 -21.67 1.02 -0.80
C LEU A 262 -22.61 -0.06 -0.24
N VAL A 263 -22.69 -1.20 -0.93
CA VAL A 263 -23.39 -2.39 -0.39
C VAL A 263 -22.84 -2.77 0.99
N PRO A 264 -23.62 -3.40 1.88
CA PRO A 264 -23.14 -3.77 3.21
C PRO A 264 -21.89 -4.67 3.19
N PRO A 265 -21.04 -4.63 4.25
CA PRO A 265 -19.93 -5.57 4.41
C PRO A 265 -20.40 -7.03 4.34
N ALA A 266 -19.73 -7.84 3.52
CA ALA A 266 -20.00 -9.27 3.35
C ALA A 266 -18.68 -10.06 3.33
N SER A 267 -18.73 -11.39 3.52
CA SER A 267 -17.53 -12.24 3.46
C SER A 267 -16.94 -12.34 2.05
N SER A 268 -17.78 -12.19 1.03
CA SER A 268 -17.40 -12.23 -0.38
C SER A 268 -18.40 -11.43 -1.22
N TYR A 269 -17.95 -10.99 -2.39
CA TYR A 269 -18.75 -10.31 -3.38
C TYR A 269 -18.58 -11.00 -4.73
N ASP A 270 -19.67 -11.07 -5.50
CA ASP A 270 -19.62 -11.51 -6.88
C ASP A 270 -19.15 -10.33 -7.75
N VAL A 271 -18.05 -10.53 -8.46
CA VAL A 271 -17.44 -9.52 -9.34
C VAL A 271 -17.15 -10.14 -10.71
N PRO A 272 -17.34 -9.39 -11.80
CA PRO A 272 -17.19 -9.94 -13.14
C PRO A 272 -15.74 -10.37 -13.42
N ALA A 273 -15.61 -11.39 -14.26
CA ALA A 273 -14.35 -11.75 -14.89
C ALA A 273 -13.75 -10.54 -15.63
N ALA A 274 -12.49 -10.22 -15.35
CA ALA A 274 -11.85 -9.01 -15.85
C ALA A 274 -10.39 -9.22 -16.27
N TYR A 275 -9.86 -10.44 -16.09
CA TYR A 275 -8.49 -10.73 -16.48
C TYR A 275 -8.26 -10.48 -17.98
N ARG A 276 -7.26 -9.65 -18.27
CA ARG A 276 -6.73 -9.45 -19.61
C ARG A 276 -5.21 -9.57 -19.55
N ALA A 277 -4.68 -10.47 -20.36
CA ALA A 277 -3.24 -10.67 -20.47
C ALA A 277 -2.61 -9.48 -21.20
N THR A 278 -1.51 -8.95 -20.67
CA THR A 278 -0.65 -7.99 -21.39
C THR A 278 0.13 -8.67 -22.50
N GLU A 279 0.76 -7.88 -23.37
CA GLU A 279 1.65 -8.42 -24.41
C GLU A 279 2.78 -9.28 -23.79
N GLY A 280 3.37 -8.80 -22.69
CA GLY A 280 4.38 -9.55 -21.94
C GLY A 280 3.86 -10.86 -21.34
N GLU A 281 2.67 -10.84 -20.72
CA GLU A 281 2.03 -12.04 -20.13
C GLU A 281 1.75 -13.11 -21.21
N THR A 282 1.26 -12.69 -22.39
CA THR A 282 0.99 -13.63 -23.50
C THR A 282 2.26 -14.25 -24.09
N PHE A 283 3.35 -13.48 -24.21
CA PHE A 283 4.62 -13.98 -24.74
C PHE A 283 5.25 -15.05 -23.82
N ARG A 284 5.14 -14.90 -22.50
CA ARG A 284 5.56 -15.94 -21.55
C ARG A 284 4.69 -17.19 -21.62
N ALA A 285 3.37 -17.02 -21.74
CA ALA A 285 2.43 -18.13 -21.84
C ALA A 285 2.70 -19.01 -23.08
N THR A 286 3.09 -18.39 -24.20
CA THR A 286 3.41 -19.12 -25.44
C THR A 286 4.79 -19.77 -25.42
N SER A 287 5.82 -19.11 -24.87
CA SER A 287 7.17 -19.69 -24.74
C SER A 287 7.21 -20.89 -23.78
N SER A 288 6.47 -20.83 -22.67
CA SER A 288 6.32 -21.95 -21.72
C SER A 288 5.55 -23.13 -22.31
N LYS A 289 4.49 -22.90 -23.12
CA LYS A 289 3.78 -23.95 -23.85
C LYS A 289 4.66 -24.62 -24.92
N LYS A 290 5.51 -23.86 -25.63
CA LYS A 290 6.41 -24.39 -26.65
C LYS A 290 7.51 -25.29 -26.05
N LYS A 291 8.00 -24.96 -24.84
CA LYS A 291 8.90 -25.85 -24.07
C LYS A 291 8.21 -27.16 -23.64
N ARG A 292 6.92 -27.12 -23.25
CA ARG A 292 6.15 -28.31 -22.89
C ARG A 292 5.81 -29.21 -24.09
N SER A 293 5.64 -28.65 -25.30
CA SER A 293 5.37 -29.43 -26.53
C SER A 293 6.62 -30.02 -27.20
N LEU A 294 7.83 -29.68 -26.72
CA LEU A 294 9.10 -30.22 -27.22
C LEU A 294 9.63 -31.37 -26.35
N ALA A 295 8.92 -31.76 -25.28
CA ALA A 295 9.19 -33.01 -24.58
C ALA A 295 8.62 -34.17 -25.40
N PRO A 296 9.44 -35.13 -25.88
CA PRO A 296 8.94 -36.26 -26.65
C PRO A 296 8.09 -37.15 -25.74
N SER A 297 6.85 -37.41 -26.15
CA SER A 297 6.01 -38.46 -25.61
C SER A 297 6.67 -39.81 -25.91
N SER A 298 7.28 -40.45 -24.91
CA SER A 298 7.75 -41.84 -25.04
C SER A 298 6.54 -42.78 -25.02
N SER A 299 6.21 -43.31 -26.19
CA SER A 299 5.30 -44.44 -26.37
C SER A 299 5.97 -45.74 -25.94
N HIS A 300 5.22 -46.55 -25.18
CA HIS A 300 5.48 -47.94 -24.78
C HIS A 300 6.00 -48.88 -25.90
N VAL A 301 6.87 -49.84 -25.52
CA VAL A 301 6.78 -51.33 -25.72
C VAL A 301 8.12 -51.99 -25.25
N PRO A 302 8.15 -53.26 -24.77
CA PRO A 302 9.10 -53.75 -23.74
C PRO A 302 10.24 -54.70 -24.21
N ALA A 303 11.25 -54.83 -23.33
CA ALA A 303 12.20 -55.92 -23.03
C ALA A 303 12.89 -56.72 -24.18
N GLU A 304 14.24 -56.71 -24.26
CA GLU A 304 15.16 -57.72 -23.66
C GLU A 304 16.66 -57.50 -24.05
N THR A 305 17.55 -57.95 -23.14
CA THR A 305 18.97 -58.40 -23.25
C THR A 305 20.17 -57.48 -23.62
N ALA A 306 20.91 -57.12 -22.55
CA ALA A 306 22.35 -57.36 -22.25
C ALA A 306 23.48 -57.09 -23.27
N GLY A 307 24.50 -56.32 -22.84
CA GLY A 307 25.87 -56.38 -23.42
C GLY A 307 26.82 -55.21 -23.09
N ALA A 308 27.55 -55.33 -21.97
CA ALA A 308 28.89 -54.84 -21.60
C ALA A 308 29.58 -53.59 -22.23
N VAL A 309 29.95 -52.66 -21.31
CA VAL A 309 31.26 -52.01 -21.06
C VAL A 309 31.96 -51.23 -22.20
N GLU A 310 32.13 -49.90 -22.01
CA GLU A 310 33.47 -49.27 -21.96
C GLU A 310 33.46 -47.84 -21.39
N GLN A 311 34.50 -47.56 -20.60
CA GLN A 311 34.82 -46.30 -19.93
C GLN A 311 35.49 -45.32 -20.91
N SER A 312 35.13 -44.04 -20.85
CA SER A 312 36.04 -42.90 -21.13
C SER A 312 35.39 -41.63 -20.58
N ALA A 313 35.86 -41.16 -19.44
CA ALA A 313 36.92 -40.15 -19.33
C ALA A 313 36.38 -38.75 -19.64
N ALA A 314 36.06 -38.06 -18.55
CA ALA A 314 35.61 -36.68 -18.48
C ALA A 314 36.69 -35.72 -18.96
N GLU A 315 36.32 -34.81 -19.86
CA GLU A 315 37.08 -33.59 -20.13
C GLU A 315 36.26 -32.41 -19.64
N GLY A 316 36.59 -31.96 -18.42
CA GLY A 316 35.94 -30.84 -17.76
C GLY A 316 36.33 -29.51 -18.40
N LEU A 317 35.34 -28.84 -19.01
CA LEU A 317 35.44 -27.42 -19.34
C LEU A 317 35.38 -26.62 -18.03
N LYS A 318 36.50 -26.04 -17.61
CA LYS A 318 36.57 -25.09 -16.49
C LYS A 318 35.73 -23.84 -16.80
N PRO A 319 34.76 -23.46 -15.94
CA PRO A 319 34.24 -22.10 -15.97
C PRO A 319 35.26 -21.15 -15.32
N ARG A 320 35.52 -20.03 -15.98
CA ARG A 320 36.26 -18.87 -15.47
C ARG A 320 35.59 -18.35 -14.17
N PRO A 321 36.37 -17.86 -13.19
CA PRO A 321 35.82 -17.35 -11.95
C PRO A 321 35.07 -16.04 -12.20
N SER A 322 33.77 -16.04 -11.94
CA SER A 322 32.98 -14.82 -11.79
C SER A 322 33.39 -14.10 -10.50
N ALA A 323 33.52 -12.78 -10.56
CA ALA A 323 34.06 -11.92 -9.52
C ALA A 323 33.13 -11.75 -8.30
N SER A 324 32.92 -12.80 -7.50
CA SER A 324 32.20 -12.73 -6.21
C SER A 324 33.11 -12.83 -4.97
N LEU A 325 34.41 -13.10 -5.13
CA LEU A 325 35.33 -13.31 -4.00
C LEU A 325 35.68 -12.05 -3.18
N GLY A 326 35.42 -10.84 -3.70
CA GLY A 326 35.77 -9.58 -3.03
C GLY A 326 34.82 -9.23 -1.88
N LEU A 327 33.51 -9.28 -2.12
CA LEU A 327 32.48 -8.84 -1.16
C LEU A 327 32.34 -9.76 0.05
N GLN A 328 32.53 -11.08 -0.13
CA GLN A 328 32.43 -12.04 0.97
C GLN A 328 33.58 -11.89 1.99
N ARG A 329 34.78 -11.52 1.54
CA ARG A 329 35.90 -11.21 2.44
C ARG A 329 35.67 -9.90 3.20
N VAL A 330 35.01 -8.93 2.55
CA VAL A 330 34.67 -7.63 3.17
C VAL A 330 33.59 -7.79 4.24
N SER A 331 32.56 -8.62 4.02
CA SER A 331 31.53 -8.87 5.03
C SER A 331 32.07 -9.61 6.26
N VAL A 332 32.97 -10.57 6.08
CA VAL A 332 33.64 -11.27 7.20
C VAL A 332 34.53 -10.31 8.01
N LEU A 333 35.32 -9.45 7.34
CA LEU A 333 36.15 -8.44 8.00
C LEU A 333 35.31 -7.41 8.77
N LEU A 334 34.19 -6.98 8.19
CA LEU A 334 33.28 -6.03 8.81
C LEU A 334 32.57 -6.63 10.03
N GLY A 335 32.18 -7.91 9.96
CA GLY A 335 31.62 -8.64 11.09
C GLY A 335 32.59 -8.80 12.26
N LEU A 336 33.87 -9.13 11.98
CA LEU A 336 34.91 -9.21 13.00
C LEU A 336 35.19 -7.85 13.65
N MET A 337 35.19 -6.77 12.86
CA MET A 337 35.37 -5.41 13.39
C MET A 337 34.19 -4.99 14.28
N GLY A 338 32.95 -5.23 13.84
CA GLY A 338 31.74 -4.95 14.62
C GLY A 338 31.71 -5.72 15.95
N GLY A 339 32.10 -7.00 15.93
CA GLY A 339 32.22 -7.83 17.13
C GLY A 339 33.26 -7.31 18.12
N LEU A 340 34.43 -6.85 17.63
CA LEU A 340 35.46 -6.26 18.48
C LEU A 340 34.98 -4.96 19.16
N VAL A 341 34.33 -4.08 18.40
CA VAL A 341 33.76 -2.82 18.93
C VAL A 341 32.68 -3.10 19.97
N LEU A 342 31.86 -4.12 19.77
CA LEU A 342 30.84 -4.53 20.73
C LEU A 342 31.47 -5.00 22.05
N ILE A 343 32.50 -5.86 21.99
CA ILE A 343 33.21 -6.35 23.18
C ILE A 343 33.87 -5.21 23.95
N VAL A 344 34.51 -4.28 23.24
CA VAL A 344 35.12 -3.08 23.85
C VAL A 344 34.05 -2.20 24.50
N GLY A 345 32.92 -1.97 23.82
CA GLY A 345 31.79 -1.23 24.39
C GLY A 345 31.27 -1.87 25.69
N LEU A 346 31.16 -3.20 25.72
CA LEU A 346 30.70 -3.97 26.88
C LEU A 346 31.65 -3.86 28.09
N VAL A 347 32.96 -3.79 27.85
CA VAL A 347 33.96 -3.54 28.90
C VAL A 347 33.93 -2.08 29.37
N VAL A 348 33.78 -1.13 28.45
CA VAL A 348 33.76 0.30 28.77
C VAL A 348 32.51 0.72 29.55
N ILE A 349 31.39 0.00 29.43
CA ILE A 349 30.17 0.24 30.24
C ILE A 349 30.46 0.30 31.75
N PHE A 350 31.45 -0.46 32.23
CA PHE A 350 31.79 -0.52 33.66
C PHE A 350 32.62 0.67 34.17
N PHE A 351 33.17 1.49 33.26
CA PHE A 351 34.01 2.65 33.60
C PHE A 351 33.38 3.96 33.15
N GLU A 352 32.80 3.98 31.94
CA GLU A 352 32.05 5.11 31.39
C GLU A 352 30.76 4.61 30.71
N PRO A 353 29.62 4.62 31.43
CA PRO A 353 28.40 3.94 30.98
C PRO A 353 27.83 4.51 29.67
N LEU A 354 27.94 5.82 29.45
CA LEU A 354 27.39 6.49 28.27
C LEU A 354 28.19 6.18 26.98
N LEU A 355 29.53 6.15 27.08
CA LEU A 355 30.39 5.72 25.97
C LEU A 355 30.27 4.22 25.70
N GLY A 356 30.15 3.41 26.75
CA GLY A 356 29.98 1.98 26.64
C GLY A 356 28.69 1.59 25.92
N ILE A 357 27.56 2.21 26.25
CA ILE A 357 26.27 2.00 25.57
C ILE A 357 26.38 2.37 24.08
N LEU A 358 27.01 3.50 23.77
CA LEU A 358 27.22 3.92 22.38
C LEU A 358 28.08 2.91 21.60
N GLY A 359 29.13 2.38 22.22
CA GLY A 359 29.98 1.33 21.64
C GLY A 359 29.23 0.02 21.38
N VAL A 360 28.35 -0.40 22.30
CA VAL A 360 27.51 -1.60 22.13
C VAL A 360 26.51 -1.43 20.99
N VAL A 361 25.82 -0.28 20.90
CA VAL A 361 24.84 0.00 19.83
C VAL A 361 25.54 0.05 18.47
N LEU A 362 26.70 0.71 18.39
CA LEU A 362 27.46 0.83 17.15
C LEU A 362 28.04 -0.52 16.70
N GLY A 363 28.67 -1.26 17.61
CA GLY A 363 29.23 -2.59 17.32
C GLY A 363 28.14 -3.60 16.92
N GLY A 364 26.99 -3.58 17.61
CA GLY A 364 25.84 -4.42 17.28
C GLY A 364 25.26 -4.11 15.90
N SER A 365 25.16 -2.82 15.54
CA SER A 365 24.66 -2.40 14.22
C SER A 365 25.58 -2.83 13.09
N ILE A 366 26.91 -2.70 13.26
CA ILE A 366 27.90 -3.10 12.25
C ILE A 366 27.94 -4.62 12.07
N ALA A 367 27.89 -5.38 13.18
CA ALA A 367 27.85 -6.85 13.14
C ALA A 367 26.55 -7.37 12.50
N PHE A 368 25.40 -6.75 12.81
CA PHE A 368 24.11 -7.11 12.22
C PHE A 368 24.06 -6.81 10.72
N MET A 369 24.61 -5.68 10.30
CA MET A 369 24.71 -5.31 8.89
C MET A 369 25.59 -6.29 8.10
N ALA A 370 26.71 -6.75 8.68
CA ALA A 370 27.56 -7.77 8.08
C ALA A 370 26.86 -9.13 7.94
N LEU A 371 26.02 -9.52 8.90
CA LEU A 371 25.22 -10.75 8.84
C LEU A 371 24.09 -10.65 7.81
N PHE A 372 23.44 -9.49 7.71
CA PHE A 372 22.36 -9.25 6.75
C PHE A 372 22.89 -9.36 5.30
N PHE A 373 23.96 -8.64 4.97
CA PHE A 373 24.60 -8.74 3.65
C PHE A 373 25.30 -10.09 3.40
N GLY A 374 25.75 -10.78 4.44
CA GLY A 374 26.26 -12.14 4.33
C GLY A 374 25.18 -13.18 4.00
N ARG A 375 23.95 -12.96 4.47
CA ARG A 375 22.81 -13.88 4.32
C ARG A 375 22.12 -13.74 2.96
N ASP A 376 21.99 -12.53 2.43
CA ASP A 376 21.41 -12.31 1.10
C ASP A 376 22.25 -12.96 -0.02
N ASN A 377 23.57 -13.08 0.17
CA ASN A 377 24.47 -13.75 -0.77
C ASN A 377 24.48 -15.28 -0.66
N SER A 378 23.97 -15.87 0.43
CA SER A 378 23.81 -17.34 0.54
C SER A 378 22.55 -17.86 -0.16
N TYR A 379 21.51 -17.04 -0.32
CA TYR A 379 20.30 -17.43 -1.04
C TYR A 379 20.53 -17.61 -2.55
N THR A 380 21.56 -17.00 -3.12
CA THR A 380 21.94 -17.20 -4.52
C THR A 380 22.76 -18.47 -4.79
N ALA A 381 23.14 -19.24 -3.76
CA ALA A 381 23.98 -20.43 -3.92
C ALA A 381 23.26 -21.76 -3.66
N GLU A 382 22.05 -21.77 -3.11
CA GLU A 382 21.40 -23.01 -2.64
C GLU A 382 20.25 -23.51 -3.54
N GLU A 383 19.96 -22.87 -4.67
CA GLU A 383 18.98 -23.35 -5.66
C GLU A 383 19.62 -23.90 -6.95
N VAL A 384 20.63 -24.77 -6.83
CA VAL A 384 20.94 -25.78 -7.87
C VAL A 384 21.48 -27.05 -7.19
N SER A 385 20.64 -27.80 -6.48
CA SER A 385 20.89 -29.24 -6.23
C SER A 385 19.71 -29.89 -5.49
N ALA A 386 18.71 -30.33 -6.23
CA ALA A 386 17.86 -31.45 -5.83
C ALA A 386 17.20 -32.03 -7.08
N ASP A 387 17.91 -32.94 -7.77
CA ASP A 387 17.27 -33.88 -8.67
C ASP A 387 16.69 -35.01 -7.81
N PRO A 388 15.39 -35.33 -7.89
CA PRO A 388 14.77 -36.33 -7.04
C PRO A 388 14.80 -37.71 -7.72
N LEU A 389 15.14 -38.70 -6.90
CA LEU A 389 14.84 -40.14 -7.01
C LEU A 389 15.91 -41.05 -7.63
N GLU A 390 16.57 -41.76 -6.70
CA GLU A 390 17.04 -43.13 -6.85
C GLU A 390 15.94 -44.03 -7.46
N HIS A 391 16.21 -44.60 -8.63
CA HIS A 391 16.55 -46.02 -8.75
C HIS A 391 17.35 -46.29 -10.03
#